data_AF-A0A2U2N1C2-F1
#
_entry.id   AF-A0A2U2N1C2-F1
#
_cell.length_a   1.000
_cell.length_b   1.000
_cell.length_c   1.000
_cell.angle_alpha   90.00
_cell.angle_beta   90.00
_cell.angle_gamma   90.00
#
_symmetry.space_group_name_H-M   'P 1'
#
loop_
_entity.id
_entity.type
_entity.pdbx_description
1 polymer ?
#
loop_
_entity_poly.entity_id
_entity_poly.type
_entity_poly.pdbx_seq_one_letter_code
_entity_poly.pdbx_strand_id
1 'polypeptide(L)'
;MASGDRIILPAQAAGFIALMGHIEKGTGDTLNLPEGMANIGGNSQGYVLAPQTDWDPLGAGNNDGTFDALALGDDIYIYAVTDPSGTAQWLASKNSTVPSGYTAGTSRKIGGFHYGRVRPVAERYDSAYSPATQIVPNSVWDLQHRPKCDPSGMVEVVPGRLWVDIYLNSEGSGTWPENVPVSQYGATLIKDDVYARVDFHVLARNAGKRLPTVEEFLTYAVGAPQGADANNDTAWSDTSNTGPTTAGGVAKAVSMFNVVDAVGNLWDWLDNQIDLGGTFAWDRTVVDVGQDSAFARGEVYHAGWRCFLGGGNFGEGVHAGARCLFLPANPWGANGGVGLRCVCDAL
;
A
#
# COMPACT_ATOMS: atom_id res chain seq x y z
N MET A 1 -29.94 -35.58 4.59
CA MET A 1 -30.37 -34.88 3.37
C MET A 1 -31.72 -35.41 2.95
N ALA A 2 -32.67 -34.52 2.72
CA ALA A 2 -33.97 -34.84 2.14
C ALA A 2 -33.81 -35.12 0.64
N SER A 3 -34.80 -35.81 0.06
CA SER A 3 -34.89 -36.00 -1.40
C SER A 3 -35.03 -34.64 -2.09
N GLY A 4 -34.02 -34.25 -2.88
CA GLY A 4 -33.97 -32.95 -3.57
C GLY A 4 -32.88 -32.00 -3.08
N ASP A 5 -32.21 -32.30 -1.98
CA ASP A 5 -31.03 -31.56 -1.53
C ASP A 5 -29.90 -31.71 -2.58
N ARG A 6 -29.41 -30.58 -3.10
CA ARG A 6 -28.25 -30.57 -4.01
C ARG A 6 -27.00 -30.28 -3.18
N ILE A 7 -26.03 -31.20 -3.18
CA ILE A 7 -24.69 -30.93 -2.68
C ILE A 7 -23.94 -30.15 -3.75
N ILE A 8 -23.45 -28.96 -3.41
CA ILE A 8 -22.49 -28.22 -4.23
C ILE A 8 -21.11 -28.53 -3.67
N LEU A 9 -20.26 -29.13 -4.50
CA LEU A 9 -18.85 -29.35 -4.16
C LEU A 9 -18.04 -28.14 -4.65
N PRO A 10 -17.12 -27.57 -3.86
CA PRO A 10 -16.21 -26.49 -4.30
C PRO A 10 -15.56 -26.76 -5.67
N ALA A 11 -15.31 -28.03 -5.95
CA ALA A 11 -14.81 -28.55 -7.21
C ALA A 11 -15.67 -28.16 -8.43
N GLN A 12 -16.98 -28.00 -8.28
CA GLN A 12 -17.93 -27.76 -9.39
C GLN A 12 -18.03 -26.29 -9.81
N ALA A 13 -17.40 -25.37 -9.08
CA ALA A 13 -17.39 -23.94 -9.39
C ALA A 13 -15.94 -23.44 -9.52
N ALA A 14 -15.48 -23.26 -10.77
CA ALA A 14 -14.19 -22.64 -11.02
C ALA A 14 -14.09 -21.28 -10.31
N GLY A 15 -12.99 -21.07 -9.57
CA GLY A 15 -12.78 -19.85 -8.80
C GLY A 15 -13.47 -19.80 -7.44
N PHE A 16 -14.23 -20.82 -7.02
CA PHE A 16 -14.84 -20.86 -5.69
C PHE A 16 -13.80 -20.73 -4.58
N ILE A 17 -14.07 -19.87 -3.60
CA ILE A 17 -13.33 -19.76 -2.34
C ILE A 17 -14.33 -19.45 -1.23
N ALA A 18 -14.14 -20.05 -0.07
CA ALA A 18 -14.83 -19.71 1.15
C ALA A 18 -13.88 -19.92 2.33
N LEU A 19 -13.66 -18.88 3.13
CA LEU A 19 -12.91 -18.90 4.38
C LEU A 19 -13.89 -18.67 5.53
N MET A 20 -13.71 -19.42 6.61
CA MET A 20 -14.44 -19.27 7.87
C MET A 20 -13.63 -18.39 8.82
N GLY A 21 -13.61 -17.09 8.53
CA GLY A 21 -12.75 -16.10 9.17
C GLY A 21 -11.79 -15.47 8.16
N HIS A 22 -10.73 -14.86 8.67
CA HIS A 22 -9.71 -14.20 7.87
C HIS A 22 -8.32 -14.72 8.19
N ILE A 23 -7.40 -14.56 7.24
CA ILE A 23 -5.97 -14.69 7.55
C ILE A 23 -5.60 -13.49 8.41
N GLU A 24 -5.03 -13.75 9.59
CA GLU A 24 -4.69 -12.70 10.55
C GLU A 24 -3.29 -12.92 11.10
N LYS A 25 -2.66 -11.85 11.58
CA LYS A 25 -1.38 -11.97 12.28
C LYS A 25 -1.52 -12.81 13.56
N GLY A 26 -0.65 -13.79 13.73
CA GLY A 26 -0.51 -14.57 14.95
C GLY A 26 0.49 -13.98 15.96
N THR A 27 0.97 -14.85 16.84
CA THR A 27 2.00 -14.53 17.84
C THR A 27 3.37 -14.44 17.17
N GLY A 28 4.13 -13.37 17.45
CA GLY A 28 5.42 -13.15 16.76
C GLY A 28 5.22 -12.95 15.25
N ASP A 29 6.07 -13.57 14.44
CA ASP A 29 6.03 -13.50 12.98
C ASP A 29 5.33 -14.72 12.36
N THR A 30 4.15 -15.02 12.87
CA THR A 30 3.30 -16.13 12.43
C THR A 30 1.93 -15.64 11.97
N LEU A 31 1.14 -16.52 11.38
CA LEU A 31 -0.23 -16.26 10.92
C LEU A 31 -1.24 -17.23 11.52
N ASN A 32 -2.44 -16.74 11.80
CA ASN A 32 -3.62 -17.58 12.01
C ASN A 32 -4.30 -17.78 10.66
N LEU A 33 -4.41 -19.03 10.22
CA LEU A 33 -4.99 -19.40 8.94
C LEU A 33 -6.38 -20.02 9.19
N PRO A 34 -7.46 -19.50 8.58
CA PRO A 34 -8.81 -19.97 8.85
C PRO A 34 -9.09 -21.31 8.14
N GLU A 35 -10.07 -22.03 8.65
CA GLU A 35 -10.65 -23.15 7.92
C GLU A 35 -11.34 -22.64 6.65
N GLY A 36 -11.37 -23.44 5.59
CA GLY A 36 -12.07 -23.05 4.38
C GLY A 36 -12.13 -24.12 3.31
N MET A 37 -12.56 -23.68 2.13
CA MET A 37 -12.65 -24.50 0.93
C MET A 37 -12.22 -23.67 -0.27
N ALA A 38 -11.37 -24.23 -1.12
CA ALA A 38 -10.87 -23.57 -2.33
C ALA A 38 -10.99 -24.48 -3.55
N ASN A 39 -11.34 -23.89 -4.69
CA ASN A 39 -11.07 -24.48 -5.98
C ASN A 39 -9.63 -24.15 -6.40
N ILE A 40 -8.80 -25.15 -6.72
CA ILE A 40 -7.40 -24.99 -7.12
C ILE A 40 -7.19 -25.69 -8.46
N GLY A 41 -7.04 -24.95 -9.56
CA GLY A 41 -6.79 -25.55 -10.87
C GLY A 41 -8.03 -25.84 -11.73
N GLY A 42 -9.22 -25.36 -11.34
CA GLY A 42 -10.41 -25.34 -12.19
C GLY A 42 -11.43 -26.43 -11.87
N ASN A 43 -12.33 -26.72 -12.82
CA ASN A 43 -13.45 -27.63 -12.59
C ASN A 43 -12.97 -29.02 -12.12
N SER A 44 -13.71 -29.57 -11.16
CA SER A 44 -13.43 -30.82 -10.45
C SER A 44 -12.23 -30.79 -9.48
N GLN A 45 -11.65 -29.62 -9.18
CA GLN A 45 -10.49 -29.49 -8.29
C GLN A 45 -10.81 -28.73 -6.98
N GLY A 46 -11.58 -29.35 -6.10
CA GLY A 46 -11.95 -28.77 -4.79
C GLY A 46 -11.07 -29.30 -3.66
N TYR A 47 -10.65 -28.42 -2.77
CA TYR A 47 -9.79 -28.72 -1.63
C TYR A 47 -10.33 -28.12 -0.34
N VAL A 48 -10.14 -28.83 0.77
CA VAL A 48 -10.31 -28.29 2.13
C VAL A 48 -9.06 -27.49 2.48
N LEU A 49 -9.26 -26.38 3.18
CA LEU A 49 -8.20 -25.61 3.84
C LEU A 49 -8.30 -25.89 5.34
N ALA A 50 -7.33 -26.61 5.89
CA ALA A 50 -7.31 -26.88 7.33
C ALA A 50 -6.85 -25.63 8.10
N PRO A 51 -7.50 -25.28 9.22
CA PRO A 51 -7.07 -24.14 10.01
C PRO A 51 -5.69 -24.38 10.62
N GLN A 52 -4.92 -23.32 10.80
CA GLN A 52 -3.62 -23.35 11.49
C GLN A 52 -3.55 -22.17 12.46
N THR A 53 -3.01 -22.41 13.65
CA THR A 53 -2.77 -21.37 14.65
C THR A 53 -1.27 -21.13 14.74
N ASP A 54 -0.87 -19.86 14.76
CA ASP A 54 0.54 -19.45 14.78
C ASP A 54 1.40 -20.19 13.71
N TRP A 55 0.86 -20.31 12.49
CA TRP A 55 1.56 -20.88 11.35
C TRP A 55 2.77 -20.02 10.99
N ASP A 56 3.96 -20.63 11.07
CA ASP A 56 5.23 -19.97 10.79
C ASP A 56 5.59 -20.08 9.29
N PRO A 57 5.67 -18.97 8.53
CA PRO A 57 6.09 -19.02 7.12
C PRO A 57 7.52 -19.56 6.91
N LEU A 58 8.36 -19.55 7.94
CA LEU A 58 9.72 -20.13 7.92
C LEU A 58 9.76 -21.59 8.40
N GLY A 59 8.62 -22.13 8.84
CA GLY A 59 8.49 -23.53 9.23
C GLY A 59 8.88 -24.48 8.11
N ALA A 60 9.40 -25.66 8.46
CA ALA A 60 9.80 -26.66 7.47
C ALA A 60 8.62 -27.07 6.58
N GLY A 61 8.74 -26.84 5.26
CA GLY A 61 7.70 -27.12 4.28
C GLY A 61 6.64 -26.02 4.13
N ASN A 62 6.73 -24.92 4.88
CA ASN A 62 5.77 -23.82 4.83
C ASN A 62 6.12 -22.73 3.80
N ASN A 63 7.28 -22.79 3.15
CA ASN A 63 7.62 -21.92 2.02
C ASN A 63 8.26 -22.71 0.88
N ASP A 64 8.33 -22.06 -0.29
CA ASP A 64 8.79 -22.64 -1.55
C ASP A 64 10.30 -22.42 -1.83
N GLY A 65 11.06 -21.97 -0.84
CA GLY A 65 12.49 -21.65 -0.98
C GLY A 65 12.78 -20.33 -1.72
N THR A 66 11.79 -19.48 -1.96
CA THR A 66 12.04 -18.12 -2.49
C THR A 66 12.63 -17.16 -1.46
N PHE A 67 12.66 -17.54 -0.19
CA PHE A 67 13.28 -16.80 0.90
C PHE A 67 13.65 -17.73 2.07
N ASP A 68 14.78 -17.45 2.73
CA ASP A 68 15.25 -18.18 3.91
C ASP A 68 15.01 -17.42 5.22
N ALA A 69 14.66 -16.14 5.12
CA ALA A 69 14.32 -15.26 6.24
C ALA A 69 13.40 -14.13 5.74
N LEU A 70 12.61 -13.56 6.67
CA LEU A 70 11.83 -12.36 6.41
C LEU A 70 12.73 -11.13 6.55
N ALA A 71 12.79 -10.31 5.50
CA ALA A 71 13.55 -9.08 5.45
C ALA A 71 12.62 -7.86 5.42
N LEU A 72 13.06 -6.77 6.04
CA LEU A 72 12.32 -5.50 6.03
C LEU A 72 11.96 -5.10 4.61
N GLY A 73 10.67 -4.89 4.35
CA GLY A 73 10.15 -4.50 3.05
C GLY A 73 9.64 -5.66 2.20
N ASP A 74 9.71 -6.91 2.69
CA ASP A 74 9.21 -8.06 1.96
C ASP A 74 7.67 -8.07 1.92
N ASP A 75 7.12 -8.25 0.72
CA ASP A 75 5.76 -8.73 0.52
C ASP A 75 5.79 -10.25 0.35
N ILE A 76 5.09 -10.98 1.21
CA ILE A 76 4.99 -12.44 1.19
C ILE A 76 3.56 -12.82 0.84
N TYR A 77 3.41 -13.74 -0.10
CA TYR A 77 2.13 -14.23 -0.59
C TYR A 77 1.84 -15.62 -0.04
N ILE A 78 0.60 -15.83 0.40
CA ILE A 78 0.10 -17.11 0.91
C ILE A 78 -0.69 -17.81 -0.19
N TYR A 79 -0.29 -19.06 -0.45
CA TYR A 79 -0.88 -19.96 -1.42
C TYR A 79 -1.51 -21.17 -0.74
N ALA A 80 -2.60 -21.66 -1.30
CA ALA A 80 -3.01 -23.04 -1.13
C ALA A 80 -2.48 -23.86 -2.31
N VAL A 81 -1.81 -24.97 -2.03
CA VAL A 81 -1.29 -25.89 -3.05
C VAL A 81 -1.95 -27.25 -2.95
N THR A 82 -2.14 -27.88 -4.11
CA THR A 82 -2.86 -29.15 -4.20
C THR A 82 -2.13 -30.28 -3.46
N ASP A 83 -2.88 -31.10 -2.74
CA ASP A 83 -2.36 -32.30 -2.06
C ASP A 83 -3.25 -33.52 -2.38
N PRO A 84 -2.68 -34.71 -2.60
CA PRO A 84 -3.46 -35.93 -2.90
C PRO A 84 -4.50 -36.31 -1.83
N SER A 85 -4.35 -35.85 -0.59
CA SER A 85 -5.32 -36.06 0.49
C SER A 85 -6.64 -35.30 0.31
N GLY A 86 -6.68 -34.29 -0.57
CA GLY A 86 -7.81 -33.38 -0.72
C GLY A 86 -7.81 -32.22 0.28
N THR A 87 -6.83 -32.14 1.17
CA THR A 87 -6.58 -30.97 2.03
C THR A 87 -5.39 -30.21 1.49
N ALA A 88 -5.61 -29.00 0.96
CA ALA A 88 -4.52 -28.22 0.39
C ALA A 88 -3.52 -27.79 1.48
N GLN A 89 -2.25 -27.73 1.11
CA GLN A 89 -1.19 -27.24 1.98
C GLN A 89 -1.09 -25.72 1.87
N TRP A 90 -0.85 -25.06 3.00
CA TRP A 90 -0.53 -23.64 3.05
C TRP A 90 0.95 -23.45 2.73
N LEU A 91 1.25 -22.49 1.86
CA LEU A 91 2.61 -22.24 1.38
C LEU A 91 2.86 -20.74 1.21
N ALA A 92 3.96 -20.25 1.76
CA ALA A 92 4.43 -18.88 1.57
C ALA A 92 5.41 -18.79 0.39
N SER A 93 5.37 -17.67 -0.33
CA SER A 93 6.26 -17.37 -1.44
C SER A 93 6.45 -15.87 -1.62
N LYS A 94 7.63 -15.44 -2.08
CA LYS A 94 7.86 -14.09 -2.62
C LYS A 94 7.37 -13.93 -4.06
N ASN A 95 7.10 -15.02 -4.78
CA ASN A 95 6.60 -14.92 -6.13
C ASN A 95 5.12 -14.53 -6.10
N SER A 96 4.78 -13.35 -6.64
CA SER A 96 3.43 -12.80 -6.64
C SER A 96 2.47 -13.49 -7.62
N THR A 97 2.99 -14.31 -8.53
CA THR A 97 2.22 -14.94 -9.59
C THR A 97 1.92 -16.40 -9.24
N VAL A 98 2.95 -17.24 -9.06
CA VAL A 98 2.85 -18.68 -8.75
C VAL A 98 4.07 -19.08 -7.91
N PRO A 99 3.92 -19.88 -6.84
CA PRO A 99 5.04 -20.28 -6.01
C PRO A 99 5.98 -21.22 -6.77
N SER A 100 7.27 -21.16 -6.44
CA SER A 100 8.33 -21.96 -7.03
C SER A 100 8.02 -23.45 -6.92
N GLY A 101 8.13 -24.19 -8.03
CA GLY A 101 7.79 -25.61 -8.09
C GLY A 101 6.32 -25.92 -8.34
N TYR A 102 5.44 -24.91 -8.45
CA TYR A 102 4.02 -25.08 -8.73
C TYR A 102 3.60 -24.38 -10.03
N THR A 103 2.34 -24.56 -10.40
CA THR A 103 1.69 -23.92 -11.55
C THR A 103 0.39 -23.25 -11.10
N ALA A 104 -0.21 -22.41 -11.94
CA ALA A 104 -1.56 -21.90 -11.70
C ALA A 104 -2.63 -23.01 -11.62
N GLY A 105 -2.33 -24.21 -12.15
CA GLY A 105 -3.19 -25.39 -12.05
C GLY A 105 -3.03 -26.19 -10.75
N THR A 106 -1.94 -25.97 -10.01
CA THR A 106 -1.60 -26.72 -8.78
C THR A 106 -1.46 -25.84 -7.55
N SER A 107 -1.74 -24.54 -7.69
CA SER A 107 -1.68 -23.56 -6.61
C SER A 107 -2.70 -22.45 -6.83
N ARG A 108 -3.07 -21.79 -5.74
CA ARG A 108 -3.91 -20.61 -5.75
C ARG A 108 -3.43 -19.61 -4.71
N LYS A 109 -3.15 -18.37 -5.12
CA LYS A 109 -2.87 -17.27 -4.20
C LYS A 109 -4.15 -16.94 -3.44
N ILE A 110 -4.10 -16.97 -2.11
CA ILE A 110 -5.26 -16.79 -1.25
C ILE A 110 -5.09 -15.69 -0.20
N GLY A 111 -3.87 -15.19 -0.02
CA GLY A 111 -3.60 -14.05 0.85
C GLY A 111 -2.16 -13.57 0.77
N GLY A 112 -1.76 -12.78 1.74
CA GLY A 112 -0.40 -12.27 1.88
C GLY A 112 -0.25 -11.30 3.04
N PHE A 113 0.96 -10.81 3.23
CA PHE A 113 1.30 -9.81 4.24
C PHE A 113 2.56 -9.04 3.86
N HIS A 114 2.76 -7.89 4.51
CA HIS A 114 3.99 -7.12 4.46
C HIS A 114 4.82 -7.33 5.74
N TYR A 115 6.12 -7.55 5.59
CA TYR A 115 7.07 -7.62 6.71
C TYR A 115 7.78 -6.29 6.87
N GLY A 116 7.44 -5.55 7.92
CA GLY A 116 7.70 -4.11 8.01
C GLY A 116 7.82 -3.60 9.43
N ARG A 117 8.04 -2.29 9.56
CA ARG A 117 8.13 -1.63 10.86
C ARG A 117 6.73 -1.37 11.42
N VAL A 118 6.55 -1.64 12.71
CA VAL A 118 5.25 -1.49 13.39
C VAL A 118 5.34 -0.52 14.55
N ARG A 119 4.43 0.46 14.56
CA ARG A 119 4.18 1.34 15.70
C ARG A 119 2.81 1.01 16.29
N PRO A 120 2.75 0.40 17.48
CA PRO A 120 1.48 0.12 18.12
C PRO A 120 0.81 1.41 18.62
N VAL A 121 -0.51 1.37 18.80
CA VAL A 121 -1.32 2.52 19.26
C VAL A 121 -0.84 3.09 20.60
N ALA A 122 -0.32 2.25 21.49
CA ALA A 122 0.24 2.66 22.78
C ALA A 122 1.41 3.64 22.61
N GLU A 123 2.19 3.48 21.54
CA GLU A 123 3.43 4.22 21.28
C GLU A 123 3.25 5.33 20.24
N ARG A 124 2.00 5.67 19.88
CA ARG A 124 1.68 6.64 18.82
C ARG A 124 2.27 8.04 19.04
N TYR A 125 2.61 8.42 20.27
CA TYR A 125 3.20 9.74 20.56
C TYR A 125 4.56 9.64 21.24
N ASP A 126 5.14 8.44 21.36
CA ASP A 126 6.50 8.29 21.83
C ASP A 126 7.48 8.45 20.66
N SER A 127 8.17 9.60 20.59
CA SER A 127 9.19 9.87 19.59
C SER A 127 10.50 9.11 19.82
N ALA A 128 10.72 8.58 21.03
CA ALA A 128 11.88 7.75 21.35
C ALA A 128 11.66 6.27 20.97
N TYR A 129 10.40 5.84 20.85
CA TYR A 129 10.05 4.48 20.46
C TYR A 129 10.71 4.10 19.14
N SER A 130 11.39 2.95 19.13
CA SER A 130 11.99 2.34 17.96
C SER A 130 11.04 1.26 17.42
N PRO A 131 10.39 1.46 16.26
CA PRO A 131 9.50 0.47 15.68
C PRO A 131 10.18 -0.88 15.47
N ALA A 132 9.53 -1.93 15.96
CA ALA A 132 9.97 -3.30 15.71
C ALA A 132 9.67 -3.69 14.26
N THR A 133 10.58 -4.44 13.62
CA THR A 133 10.33 -5.07 12.33
C THR A 133 9.68 -6.43 12.58
N GLN A 134 8.50 -6.65 12.01
CA GLN A 134 7.70 -7.86 12.17
C GLN A 134 6.65 -7.95 11.04
N ILE A 135 5.84 -9.00 11.02
CA ILE A 135 4.63 -9.01 10.18
C ILE A 135 3.75 -7.81 10.58
N VAL A 136 3.46 -6.93 9.61
CA VAL A 136 2.62 -5.75 9.84
C VAL A 136 1.16 -6.21 9.98
N PRO A 137 0.53 -6.11 11.17
CA PRO A 137 -0.73 -6.79 11.44
C PRO A 137 -1.86 -6.41 10.49
N ASN A 138 -1.98 -5.12 10.17
CA ASN A 138 -3.01 -4.59 9.28
C ASN A 138 -2.63 -4.62 7.80
N SER A 139 -1.50 -5.25 7.43
CA SER A 139 -1.17 -5.56 6.03
C SER A 139 -1.59 -6.96 5.61
N VAL A 140 -1.97 -7.80 6.59
CA VAL A 140 -2.39 -9.17 6.33
C VAL A 140 -3.74 -9.13 5.60
N TRP A 141 -3.82 -9.84 4.48
CA TRP A 141 -4.99 -9.84 3.61
C TRP A 141 -5.29 -11.25 3.09
N ASP A 142 -6.55 -11.46 2.69
CA ASP A 142 -7.01 -12.66 1.99
C ASP A 142 -7.99 -12.33 0.85
N LEU A 143 -8.51 -13.34 0.15
CA LEU A 143 -9.43 -13.11 -0.98
C LEU A 143 -10.79 -12.51 -0.59
N GLN A 144 -11.13 -12.48 0.70
CA GLN A 144 -12.38 -11.93 1.24
C GLN A 144 -12.15 -10.68 2.11
N HIS A 145 -10.90 -10.37 2.48
CA HIS A 145 -10.48 -9.17 3.22
C HIS A 145 -9.20 -8.60 2.62
N ARG A 146 -9.35 -7.62 1.73
CA ARG A 146 -8.26 -7.01 0.94
C ARG A 146 -8.70 -5.69 0.31
N PRO A 147 -7.77 -4.86 -0.21
CA PRO A 147 -8.13 -3.80 -1.13
C PRO A 147 -8.66 -4.36 -2.45
N LYS A 148 -9.46 -3.55 -3.16
CA LYS A 148 -9.92 -3.86 -4.52
C LYS A 148 -8.78 -3.91 -5.55
N CYS A 149 -7.66 -3.26 -5.29
CA CYS A 149 -6.47 -3.27 -6.13
C CYS A 149 -5.48 -4.42 -5.78
N ASP A 150 -4.25 -4.34 -6.29
CA ASP A 150 -3.15 -5.16 -5.78
C ASP A 150 -2.87 -4.80 -4.31
N PRO A 151 -2.82 -5.78 -3.39
CA PRO A 151 -2.67 -5.55 -1.96
C PRO A 151 -1.21 -5.42 -1.50
N SER A 152 -0.24 -5.69 -2.37
CA SER A 152 1.19 -5.64 -2.02
C SER A 152 1.57 -4.24 -1.54
N GLY A 153 2.29 -4.17 -0.42
CA GLY A 153 2.70 -2.91 0.18
C GLY A 153 1.57 -2.01 0.67
N MET A 154 0.40 -2.56 1.03
CA MET A 154 -0.73 -1.80 1.60
C MET A 154 -1.06 -2.20 3.03
N VAL A 155 -1.65 -1.27 3.77
CA VAL A 155 -2.21 -1.48 5.11
C VAL A 155 -3.64 -1.01 5.19
N GLU A 156 -4.48 -1.76 5.89
CA GLU A 156 -5.84 -1.37 6.23
C GLU A 156 -5.81 -0.33 7.35
N VAL A 157 -6.32 0.87 7.06
CA VAL A 157 -6.38 2.00 8.00
C VAL A 157 -7.78 2.13 8.60
N VAL A 158 -8.81 1.87 7.79
CA VAL A 158 -10.20 1.82 8.25
C VAL A 158 -10.75 0.44 7.94
N PRO A 159 -11.02 -0.40 8.96
CA PRO A 159 -11.49 -1.78 8.78
C PRO A 159 -12.68 -1.89 7.82
N GLY A 160 -12.54 -2.73 6.79
CA GLY A 160 -13.53 -2.98 5.76
C GLY A 160 -13.84 -1.77 4.86
N ARG A 161 -12.97 -0.73 4.85
CA ARG A 161 -13.24 0.50 4.09
C ARG A 161 -12.05 1.06 3.35
N LEU A 162 -10.89 1.21 4.00
CA LEU A 162 -9.77 1.97 3.44
C LEU A 162 -8.44 1.25 3.64
N TRP A 163 -7.76 1.04 2.52
CA TRP A 163 -6.37 0.59 2.45
C TRP A 163 -5.50 1.72 1.91
N VAL A 164 -4.29 1.84 2.48
CA VAL A 164 -3.33 2.89 2.16
C VAL A 164 -1.99 2.26 1.83
N ASP A 165 -1.32 2.78 0.80
CA ASP A 165 0.05 2.39 0.50
C ASP A 165 0.97 2.67 1.69
N ILE A 166 1.72 1.66 2.13
CA ILE A 166 2.67 1.75 3.24
C ILE A 166 3.73 2.82 2.95
N TYR A 167 4.26 2.84 1.72
CA TYR A 167 5.31 3.76 1.31
C TYR A 167 4.78 4.79 0.30
N LEU A 168 5.45 5.94 0.24
CA LEU A 168 5.39 6.79 -0.95
C LEU A 168 5.73 5.95 -2.18
N ASN A 169 4.97 6.13 -3.26
CA ASN A 169 5.06 5.27 -4.42
C ASN A 169 6.36 5.49 -5.20
N SER A 170 6.91 4.38 -5.69
CA SER A 170 7.99 4.34 -6.67
C SER A 170 7.45 3.92 -8.04
N GLU A 171 8.27 4.11 -9.07
CA GLU A 171 7.99 3.60 -10.41
C GLU A 171 7.89 2.07 -10.37
N GLY A 172 6.90 1.53 -11.08
CA GLY A 172 6.74 0.09 -11.29
C GLY A 172 6.86 -0.27 -12.76
N SER A 173 6.15 -1.32 -13.17
CA SER A 173 6.19 -1.81 -14.55
C SER A 173 5.52 -0.84 -15.53
N GLY A 174 6.03 -0.81 -16.76
CA GLY A 174 5.48 -0.01 -17.85
C GLY A 174 6.24 1.31 -18.05
N THR A 175 5.74 2.13 -18.97
CA THR A 175 6.27 3.48 -19.25
C THR A 175 5.10 4.44 -19.35
N TRP A 176 5.34 5.73 -19.10
CA TRP A 176 4.32 6.75 -19.24
C TRP A 176 3.57 6.65 -20.59
N PRO A 177 2.22 6.74 -20.60
CA PRO A 177 1.30 6.97 -19.48
C PRO A 177 0.72 5.70 -18.84
N GLU A 178 1.27 4.52 -19.12
CA GLU A 178 0.73 3.21 -18.69
C GLU A 178 1.51 2.58 -17.53
N ASN A 179 2.55 3.25 -17.03
CA ASN A 179 3.29 2.77 -15.87
C ASN A 179 2.39 2.66 -14.63
N VAL A 180 2.63 1.59 -13.86
CA VAL A 180 1.85 1.25 -12.66
C VAL A 180 2.72 1.57 -11.43
N PRO A 181 2.37 2.58 -10.62
CA PRO A 181 3.14 2.89 -9.41
C PRO A 181 3.00 1.77 -8.37
N VAL A 182 4.05 1.55 -7.59
CA VAL A 182 4.11 0.51 -6.54
C VAL A 182 4.48 1.11 -5.19
N SER A 183 4.03 0.49 -4.10
CA SER A 183 4.40 0.86 -2.72
C SER A 183 5.51 -0.08 -2.26
N GLN A 184 6.78 0.38 -2.27
CA GLN A 184 7.92 -0.50 -2.07
C GLN A 184 9.00 0.12 -1.17
N TYR A 185 9.48 -0.66 -0.19
CA TYR A 185 10.57 -0.26 0.69
C TYR A 185 11.89 -0.06 -0.07
N GLY A 186 12.65 0.97 0.30
CA GLY A 186 13.99 1.23 -0.22
C GLY A 186 14.04 1.71 -1.67
N ALA A 187 12.89 1.88 -2.33
CA ALA A 187 12.80 2.32 -3.72
C ALA A 187 12.94 3.84 -3.86
N THR A 188 13.35 4.28 -5.05
CA THR A 188 13.36 5.70 -5.42
C THR A 188 11.93 6.18 -5.64
N LEU A 189 11.58 7.30 -5.01
CA LEU A 189 10.21 7.83 -5.03
C LEU A 189 9.86 8.51 -6.35
N ILE A 190 8.61 8.34 -6.78
CA ILE A 190 7.98 9.23 -7.75
C ILE A 190 7.78 10.58 -7.07
N LYS A 191 8.16 11.65 -7.76
CA LYS A 191 8.02 13.03 -7.29
C LYS A 191 7.55 13.95 -8.41
N ASP A 192 7.09 15.13 -8.04
CA ASP A 192 6.67 16.19 -8.95
C ASP A 192 7.88 16.90 -9.55
N ASP A 193 8.74 16.21 -10.30
CA ASP A 193 9.87 16.82 -11.02
C ASP A 193 9.69 16.73 -12.54
N VAL A 194 9.33 15.54 -13.03
CA VAL A 194 8.91 15.28 -14.41
C VAL A 194 7.39 15.16 -14.48
N TYR A 195 6.75 14.78 -13.38
CA TYR A 195 5.30 14.77 -13.22
C TYR A 195 4.79 16.09 -12.65
N ALA A 196 3.56 16.44 -12.99
CA ALA A 196 2.78 17.48 -12.29
C ALA A 196 1.58 16.86 -11.55
N ARG A 197 0.86 17.64 -10.74
CA ARG A 197 -0.37 17.17 -10.05
C ARG A 197 -1.39 16.55 -11.03
N VAL A 198 -1.42 17.07 -12.24
CA VAL A 198 -2.29 16.60 -13.31
C VAL A 198 -1.90 15.23 -13.87
N ASP A 199 -0.69 14.72 -13.60
CA ASP A 199 -0.27 13.40 -14.07
C ASP A 199 -0.59 12.28 -13.06
N PHE A 200 -0.54 12.59 -11.77
CA PHE A 200 -0.65 11.59 -10.70
C PHE A 200 -1.96 10.80 -10.68
N HIS A 201 -3.07 11.39 -11.15
CA HIS A 201 -4.33 10.67 -11.23
C HIS A 201 -4.30 9.53 -12.28
N VAL A 202 -3.50 9.67 -13.35
CA VAL A 202 -3.29 8.62 -14.35
C VAL A 202 -2.49 7.48 -13.72
N LEU A 203 -1.42 7.80 -12.99
CA LEU A 203 -0.62 6.82 -12.26
C LEU A 203 -1.47 6.06 -11.23
N ALA A 204 -2.22 6.77 -10.39
CA ALA A 204 -3.09 6.14 -9.38
C ALA A 204 -4.14 5.22 -10.05
N ARG A 205 -4.75 5.67 -11.16
CA ARG A 205 -5.69 4.88 -11.95
C ARG A 205 -5.06 3.60 -12.49
N ASN A 206 -3.84 3.65 -13.01
CA ASN A 206 -3.16 2.47 -13.55
C ASN A 206 -2.94 1.39 -12.48
N ALA A 207 -2.74 1.79 -11.23
CA ALA A 207 -2.68 0.88 -10.09
C ALA A 207 -4.07 0.45 -9.54
N GLY A 208 -5.17 0.95 -10.09
CA GLY A 208 -6.52 0.72 -9.57
C GLY A 208 -6.79 1.44 -8.23
N LYS A 209 -6.11 2.57 -8.00
CA LYS A 209 -6.14 3.35 -6.76
C LYS A 209 -6.57 4.80 -7.04
N ARG A 210 -6.56 5.63 -5.99
CA ARG A 210 -6.79 7.09 -6.06
C ARG A 210 -5.86 7.83 -5.11
N LEU A 211 -5.75 9.14 -5.31
CA LEU A 211 -5.08 10.01 -4.33
C LEU A 211 -5.91 10.07 -3.03
N PRO A 212 -5.26 10.23 -1.87
CA PRO A 212 -5.94 10.41 -0.60
C PRO A 212 -6.62 11.77 -0.52
N THR A 213 -7.74 11.82 0.18
CA THR A 213 -8.34 13.07 0.66
C THR A 213 -7.57 13.59 1.88
N VAL A 214 -7.83 14.85 2.25
CA VAL A 214 -7.30 15.45 3.49
C VAL A 214 -7.64 14.62 4.72
N GLU A 215 -8.87 14.13 4.85
CA GLU A 215 -9.28 13.35 6.02
C GLU A 215 -8.61 11.97 6.06
N GLU A 216 -8.39 11.35 4.90
CA GLU A 216 -7.65 10.10 4.83
C GLU A 216 -6.19 10.30 5.24
N PHE A 217 -5.54 11.37 4.76
CA PHE A 217 -4.20 11.75 5.22
C PHE A 217 -4.13 11.98 6.72
N LEU A 218 -5.02 12.83 7.25
CA LEU A 218 -5.06 13.11 8.68
C LEU A 218 -5.31 11.86 9.51
N THR A 219 -5.99 10.85 8.94
CA THR A 219 -6.21 9.55 9.57
C THR A 219 -4.97 8.66 9.50
N TYR A 220 -4.44 8.37 8.31
CA TYR A 220 -3.35 7.40 8.19
C TYR A 220 -2.02 7.92 8.73
N ALA A 221 -1.85 9.25 8.83
CA ALA A 221 -0.64 9.86 9.39
C ALA A 221 -0.64 9.87 10.92
N VAL A 222 -1.78 9.62 11.60
CA VAL A 222 -1.83 9.69 13.07
C VAL A 222 -0.77 8.79 13.70
N GLY A 223 0.01 9.38 14.60
CA GLY A 223 1.06 8.70 15.34
C GLY A 223 2.40 8.65 14.64
N ALA A 224 2.51 9.14 13.40
CA ALA A 224 3.81 9.42 12.80
C ALA A 224 4.47 10.57 13.60
N PRO A 225 5.72 10.40 14.04
CA PRO A 225 6.45 11.45 14.75
C PRO A 225 6.57 12.75 13.94
N GLN A 226 6.64 13.89 14.64
CA GLN A 226 6.98 15.18 14.05
C GLN A 226 8.45 15.17 13.56
N GLY A 227 8.74 15.96 12.53
CA GLY A 227 10.11 16.21 12.07
C GLY A 227 10.94 17.07 13.03
N ALA A 228 12.21 17.27 12.69
CA ALA A 228 13.17 18.07 13.44
C ALA A 228 14.06 18.92 12.52
N ASP A 229 14.51 20.09 12.99
CA ASP A 229 15.26 21.04 12.16
C ASP A 229 16.70 20.61 11.84
N ALA A 230 17.30 19.78 12.70
CA ALA A 230 18.74 19.52 12.71
C ALA A 230 19.11 18.02 12.77
N ASN A 231 18.15 17.14 12.49
CA ASN A 231 18.40 15.71 12.28
C ASN A 231 17.20 15.05 11.56
N ASN A 232 17.41 13.79 11.14
CA ASN A 232 16.40 12.94 10.52
C ASN A 232 16.02 11.71 11.40
N ASP A 233 16.01 11.85 12.73
CA ASP A 233 15.76 10.72 13.65
C ASP A 233 14.30 10.23 13.57
N THR A 234 13.34 11.16 13.52
CA THR A 234 11.90 10.89 13.61
C THR A 234 11.17 10.94 12.26
N ALA A 235 11.68 11.73 11.33
CA ALA A 235 11.23 11.87 9.94
C ALA A 235 12.40 12.35 9.08
N TRP A 236 12.35 12.13 7.76
CA TRP A 236 13.31 12.76 6.85
C TRP A 236 12.90 14.21 6.62
N SER A 237 13.32 15.12 7.47
CA SER A 237 12.82 16.51 7.49
C SER A 237 13.86 17.55 7.84
N ASP A 238 15.10 17.18 8.18
CA ASP A 238 16.17 18.13 8.54
C ASP A 238 16.23 19.31 7.55
N THR A 239 16.26 20.53 8.08
CA THR A 239 16.26 21.76 7.26
C THR A 239 17.49 21.91 6.37
N SER A 240 18.53 21.12 6.62
CA SER A 240 19.74 21.02 5.79
C SER A 240 19.62 20.01 4.64
N ASN A 241 18.59 19.16 4.59
CA ASN A 241 18.39 18.24 3.49
C ASN A 241 18.13 19.01 2.19
N THR A 242 18.78 18.59 1.11
CA THR A 242 18.63 19.19 -0.23
C THR A 242 17.78 18.36 -1.18
N GLY A 243 17.19 17.26 -0.70
CA GLY A 243 16.39 16.35 -1.51
C GLY A 243 15.79 15.20 -0.70
N PRO A 244 14.90 14.40 -1.34
CA PRO A 244 14.28 13.24 -0.71
C PRO A 244 15.29 12.10 -0.53
N THR A 245 14.90 11.11 0.28
CA THR A 245 15.57 9.82 0.42
C THR A 245 14.68 8.69 -0.12
N THR A 246 15.17 7.46 -0.12
CA THR A 246 14.38 6.28 -0.53
C THR A 246 13.22 6.01 0.42
N ALA A 247 12.20 5.29 -0.05
CA ALA A 247 11.03 4.95 0.74
C ALA A 247 11.40 4.19 2.02
N GLY A 248 10.94 4.67 3.18
CA GLY A 248 11.20 4.06 4.48
C GLY A 248 12.62 4.25 4.99
N GLY A 249 13.35 5.27 4.52
CA GLY A 249 14.72 5.55 4.93
C GLY A 249 14.87 5.86 6.43
N VAL A 250 13.82 6.36 7.10
CA VAL A 250 13.86 6.72 8.52
C VAL A 250 13.11 5.69 9.37
N ALA A 251 13.81 5.09 10.34
CA ALA A 251 13.28 3.96 11.11
C ALA A 251 12.05 4.30 11.95
N LYS A 252 11.98 5.52 12.52
CA LYS A 252 10.91 5.93 13.42
C LYS A 252 9.70 6.54 12.71
N ALA A 253 9.83 6.85 11.41
CA ALA A 253 8.83 7.52 10.58
C ALA A 253 7.69 6.56 10.18
N VAL A 254 6.97 6.05 11.19
CA VAL A 254 5.90 5.06 11.06
C VAL A 254 4.71 5.55 11.85
N SER A 255 3.54 5.62 11.23
CA SER A 255 2.28 5.97 11.89
C SER A 255 1.74 4.84 12.75
N MET A 256 0.75 5.10 13.60
CA MET A 256 0.11 4.03 14.39
C MET A 256 -0.69 3.05 13.54
N PHE A 257 -0.93 3.40 12.28
CA PHE A 257 -1.52 2.53 11.26
C PHE A 257 -0.47 1.88 10.36
N ASN A 258 0.81 1.96 10.75
CA ASN A 258 1.94 1.37 10.05
C ASN A 258 2.15 1.91 8.62
N VAL A 259 1.70 3.14 8.36
CA VAL A 259 2.09 3.88 7.16
C VAL A 259 3.46 4.53 7.42
N VAL A 260 4.38 4.31 6.48
CA VAL A 260 5.77 4.74 6.56
C VAL A 260 5.96 6.04 5.78
N ASP A 261 6.75 6.96 6.31
CA ASP A 261 7.01 8.28 5.74
C ASP A 261 5.71 9.07 5.46
N ALA A 262 4.71 8.95 6.33
CA ALA A 262 3.54 9.85 6.29
C ALA A 262 3.91 11.30 6.72
N VAL A 263 5.13 11.48 7.23
CA VAL A 263 5.70 12.76 7.68
C VAL A 263 7.13 12.85 7.15
N GLY A 264 7.47 13.98 6.54
CA GLY A 264 8.77 14.19 5.92
C GLY A 264 8.94 13.40 4.61
N ASN A 265 10.18 13.38 4.12
CA ASN A 265 10.56 12.86 2.81
C ASN A 265 9.96 13.67 1.66
N LEU A 266 8.74 13.36 1.24
CA LEU A 266 8.00 14.17 0.29
C LEU A 266 6.62 14.47 0.85
N TRP A 267 6.06 15.62 0.46
CA TRP A 267 4.65 15.88 0.68
C TRP A 267 3.77 14.82 -0.02
N ASP A 268 2.65 14.44 0.57
CA ASP A 268 1.62 13.66 -0.12
C ASP A 268 0.72 14.61 -0.93
N TRP A 269 0.59 14.40 -2.25
CA TRP A 269 -0.49 15.04 -3.02
C TRP A 269 -1.85 14.56 -2.54
N LEU A 270 -2.72 15.49 -2.16
CA LEU A 270 -4.09 15.19 -1.74
C LEU A 270 -5.08 15.54 -2.87
N ASP A 271 -6.24 14.89 -2.87
CA ASP A 271 -7.24 15.08 -3.93
C ASP A 271 -8.02 16.40 -3.81
N ASN A 272 -8.01 17.02 -2.62
CA ASN A 272 -8.70 18.27 -2.36
C ASN A 272 -8.08 19.45 -3.10
N GLN A 273 -8.94 20.29 -3.69
CA GLN A 273 -8.57 21.45 -4.49
C GLN A 273 -9.43 22.65 -4.11
N ILE A 274 -8.89 23.85 -4.25
CA ILE A 274 -9.58 25.13 -4.00
C ILE A 274 -9.21 26.15 -5.08
N ASP A 275 -10.00 27.22 -5.15
CA ASP A 275 -9.61 28.46 -5.81
C ASP A 275 -9.54 29.57 -4.75
N LEU A 276 -8.46 30.35 -4.73
CA LEU A 276 -8.26 31.43 -3.76
C LEU A 276 -9.16 32.66 -4.01
N GLY A 277 -9.88 32.68 -5.13
CA GLY A 277 -10.69 33.80 -5.59
C GLY A 277 -9.87 34.86 -6.34
N GLY A 278 -10.57 35.85 -6.90
CA GLY A 278 -9.98 36.93 -7.69
C GLY A 278 -10.68 37.10 -9.04
N THR A 279 -9.93 37.50 -10.06
CA THR A 279 -10.44 37.60 -11.43
C THR A 279 -10.26 36.27 -12.14
N PHE A 280 -11.35 35.66 -12.55
CA PHE A 280 -11.33 34.39 -13.27
C PHE A 280 -10.98 34.61 -14.74
N ALA A 281 -10.12 33.75 -15.28
CA ALA A 281 -9.80 33.68 -16.69
C ALA A 281 -9.59 32.22 -17.10
N TRP A 282 -9.70 31.95 -18.40
CA TRP A 282 -9.23 30.69 -18.95
C TRP A 282 -7.70 30.72 -18.97
N ASP A 283 -7.08 29.67 -18.41
CA ASP A 283 -5.63 29.53 -18.33
C ASP A 283 -5.21 28.13 -18.80
N ARG A 284 -4.42 28.10 -19.87
CA ARG A 284 -3.78 26.89 -20.40
C ARG A 284 -2.46 26.57 -19.72
N THR A 285 -1.75 27.60 -19.25
CA THR A 285 -0.36 27.49 -18.79
C THR A 285 -0.21 26.63 -17.54
N VAL A 286 -1.30 26.44 -16.80
CA VAL A 286 -1.36 25.61 -15.58
C VAL A 286 -1.78 24.16 -15.83
N VAL A 287 -2.16 23.81 -17.06
CA VAL A 287 -2.56 22.43 -17.44
C VAL A 287 -1.71 21.82 -18.56
N ASP A 288 -1.06 22.64 -19.38
CA ASP A 288 -0.02 22.20 -20.32
C ASP A 288 1.33 22.04 -19.58
N VAL A 289 1.35 21.14 -18.58
CA VAL A 289 2.49 20.88 -17.67
C VAL A 289 2.68 19.37 -17.46
N GLY A 290 3.76 18.99 -16.77
CA GLY A 290 4.08 17.58 -16.50
C GLY A 290 4.63 16.84 -17.73
N GLN A 291 4.49 15.51 -17.71
CA GLN A 291 5.01 14.60 -18.74
C GLN A 291 4.57 14.95 -20.16
N ASP A 292 3.42 15.61 -20.23
CA ASP A 292 2.53 15.62 -21.37
C ASP A 292 2.24 17.06 -21.83
N SER A 293 3.07 18.00 -21.33
CA SER A 293 3.03 19.46 -21.48
C SER A 293 3.11 19.99 -22.91
N ALA A 294 3.60 19.19 -23.86
CA ALA A 294 3.69 19.59 -25.26
C ALA A 294 2.34 19.57 -26.00
N PHE A 295 1.29 19.01 -25.39
CA PHE A 295 -0.01 18.81 -26.04
C PHE A 295 -1.13 19.57 -25.33
N ALA A 296 -1.82 20.43 -26.08
CA ALA A 296 -2.96 21.19 -25.57
C ALA A 296 -4.18 20.28 -25.30
N ARG A 297 -4.74 20.35 -24.08
CA ARG A 297 -5.85 19.47 -23.61
C ARG A 297 -7.04 20.22 -23.03
N GLY A 298 -7.14 21.51 -23.33
CA GLY A 298 -8.13 22.41 -22.76
C GLY A 298 -7.48 23.43 -21.83
N GLU A 299 -8.32 24.18 -21.13
CA GLU A 299 -7.92 25.27 -20.25
C GLU A 299 -8.75 25.18 -18.97
N VAL A 300 -8.20 25.63 -17.85
CA VAL A 300 -8.95 25.71 -16.60
C VAL A 300 -9.44 27.15 -16.42
N TYR A 301 -10.72 27.33 -16.08
CA TYR A 301 -11.27 28.64 -15.72
C TYR A 301 -11.11 28.87 -14.21
N HIS A 302 -10.10 29.65 -13.83
CA HIS A 302 -9.75 29.86 -12.41
C HIS A 302 -9.24 31.28 -12.16
N ALA A 303 -9.15 31.66 -10.89
CA ALA A 303 -8.47 32.88 -10.42
C ALA A 303 -7.23 32.56 -9.58
N GLY A 304 -7.23 31.39 -8.93
CA GLY A 304 -6.14 30.96 -8.06
C GLY A 304 -6.24 29.50 -7.69
N TRP A 305 -6.24 28.60 -8.67
CA TRP A 305 -6.32 27.15 -8.47
C TRP A 305 -5.16 26.65 -7.59
N ARG A 306 -5.49 25.93 -6.51
CA ARG A 306 -4.56 25.32 -5.56
C ARG A 306 -5.02 23.93 -5.16
N CYS A 307 -4.06 23.12 -4.72
CA CYS A 307 -4.28 21.79 -4.17
C CYS A 307 -3.71 21.68 -2.74
N PHE A 308 -4.09 20.61 -2.06
CA PHE A 308 -3.66 20.35 -0.69
C PHE A 308 -2.50 19.35 -0.69
N LEU A 309 -1.55 19.56 0.21
CA LEU A 309 -0.44 18.66 0.50
C LEU A 309 -0.45 18.26 1.97
N GLY A 310 -0.05 17.03 2.27
CA GLY A 310 0.07 16.51 3.64
C GLY A 310 1.50 16.09 4.02
N GLY A 311 1.89 16.32 5.27
CA GLY A 311 3.02 15.62 5.92
C GLY A 311 4.31 16.42 6.09
N GLY A 312 4.63 17.31 5.17
CA GLY A 312 5.92 18.01 5.11
C GLY A 312 6.93 17.28 4.21
N ASN A 313 7.80 18.01 3.50
CA ASN A 313 8.89 17.41 2.73
C ASN A 313 10.20 17.32 3.52
N PHE A 314 11.24 16.86 2.82
CA PHE A 314 12.60 16.67 3.30
C PHE A 314 13.24 17.87 4.00
N GLY A 315 12.81 19.11 3.76
CA GLY A 315 13.40 20.33 4.34
C GLY A 315 12.49 21.11 5.29
N GLU A 316 11.34 20.57 5.69
CA GLU A 316 10.34 21.29 6.50
C GLU A 316 10.65 21.32 8.01
N GLY A 317 11.68 20.61 8.46
CA GLY A 317 12.11 20.59 9.85
C GLY A 317 10.98 20.23 10.82
N VAL A 318 10.81 21.04 11.85
CA VAL A 318 9.72 20.91 12.82
C VAL A 318 8.33 21.18 12.25
N HIS A 319 8.19 21.72 11.03
CA HIS A 319 6.88 21.87 10.41
C HIS A 319 6.32 20.54 9.90
N ALA A 320 7.17 19.58 9.53
CA ALA A 320 6.73 18.26 9.11
C ALA A 320 6.00 17.55 10.26
N GLY A 321 4.80 17.02 9.99
CA GLY A 321 4.00 16.34 11.01
C GLY A 321 2.70 15.74 10.49
N ALA A 322 2.11 14.85 11.29
CA ALA A 322 0.89 14.09 10.97
C ALA A 322 -0.37 14.96 10.75
N ARG A 323 -0.27 16.27 10.98
CA ARG A 323 -1.33 17.27 10.76
C ARG A 323 -0.84 18.45 9.91
N CYS A 324 0.36 18.35 9.35
CA CYS A 324 0.93 19.40 8.54
C CYS A 324 0.20 19.40 7.19
N LEU A 325 -0.47 20.50 6.89
CA LEU A 325 -1.19 20.71 5.64
C LEU A 325 -0.67 21.97 4.97
N PHE A 326 -0.29 21.86 3.70
CA PHE A 326 0.06 23.01 2.87
C PHE A 326 -1.00 23.18 1.77
N LEU A 327 -1.81 24.23 1.92
CA LEU A 327 -2.97 24.51 1.08
C LEU A 327 -2.66 25.35 -0.18
N PRO A 328 -1.63 26.21 -0.24
CA PRO A 328 -1.39 27.02 -1.43
C PRO A 328 -0.50 26.32 -2.45
N ALA A 329 -0.56 24.99 -2.55
CA ALA A 329 0.24 24.23 -3.52
C ALA A 329 -0.24 24.48 -4.95
N ASN A 330 0.71 24.77 -5.83
CA ASN A 330 0.47 24.97 -7.25
C ASN A 330 0.37 23.60 -7.94
N PRO A 331 -0.77 23.23 -8.55
CA PRO A 331 -0.93 21.92 -9.21
C PRO A 331 0.00 21.75 -10.43
N TRP A 332 0.45 22.86 -11.00
CA TRP A 332 1.41 22.90 -12.10
C TRP A 332 2.87 22.97 -11.65
N GLY A 333 3.12 23.05 -10.33
CA GLY A 333 4.47 23.01 -9.79
C GLY A 333 5.10 21.65 -10.05
N ALA A 334 6.35 21.67 -10.50
CA ALA A 334 7.18 20.48 -10.63
C ALA A 334 8.58 20.79 -10.05
N ASN A 335 8.68 20.81 -8.72
CA ASN A 335 9.90 21.18 -8.00
C ASN A 335 10.57 20.00 -7.24
N GLY A 336 10.01 18.80 -7.33
CA GLY A 336 10.52 17.57 -6.73
C GLY A 336 10.30 17.46 -5.23
N GLY A 337 9.44 18.30 -4.65
CA GLY A 337 9.13 18.34 -3.21
C GLY A 337 7.89 17.53 -2.81
N VAL A 338 7.12 17.02 -3.77
CA VAL A 338 5.85 16.33 -3.55
C VAL A 338 5.85 14.98 -4.23
N GLY A 339 5.37 13.95 -3.54
CA GLY A 339 5.30 12.57 -4.01
C GLY A 339 3.87 12.09 -4.27
N LEU A 340 3.78 10.80 -4.57
CA LEU A 340 2.52 10.08 -4.69
C LEU A 340 2.39 9.09 -3.55
N ARG A 341 1.26 9.12 -2.87
CA ARG A 341 0.77 8.00 -2.07
C ARG A 341 -0.64 7.69 -2.54
N CYS A 342 -0.95 6.42 -2.72
CA CYS A 342 -2.28 6.02 -3.16
C CYS A 342 -3.08 5.33 -2.05
N VAL A 343 -4.40 5.38 -2.21
CA VAL A 343 -5.38 4.68 -1.36
C VAL A 343 -6.38 3.90 -2.21
N CYS A 344 -6.99 2.88 -1.62
CA CYS A 344 -7.98 2.04 -2.26
C CYS A 344 -9.08 1.64 -1.28
N ASP A 345 -10.30 1.46 -1.78
CA ASP A 345 -11.38 0.92 -0.96
C ASP A 345 -11.15 -0.59 -0.69
N ALA A 346 -11.62 -1.07 0.45
CA ALA A 346 -11.71 -2.51 0.72
C ALA A 346 -12.76 -3.18 -0.19
N LEU A 347 -12.55 -4.47 -0.50
CA LEU A 347 -13.49 -5.31 -1.25
C LEU A 347 -14.81 -5.53 -0.51
#